data_AF-A0A2U3RQX4-F1
#
_entry.id   AF-A0A2U3RQX4-F1
#
_cell.length_a   1.000
_cell.length_b   1.000
_cell.length_c   1.000
_cell.angle_alpha   90.00
_cell.angle_beta   90.00
_cell.angle_gamma   90.00
#
_symmetry.space_group_name_H-M   'P 1'
#
loop_
_entity.id
_entity.type
_entity.pdbx_description
1 polymer ?
#
loop_
_entity_poly.entity_id
_entity_poly.type
_entity_poly.pdbx_seq_one_letter_code
_entity_poly.pdbx_strand_id
1 'polypeptide(L)'
;MQLHCNTSLIKVFNIYFINKLLLKLAGRYSNYHFGCKASVLNYIAKVLANELRTTDQANRDNCGFDNEFNKEKYLTQIETSANLSKESQLKHKIAGSFEAAMAYQILTSCSFGPAVRTRFFVKLLKNITLTECDESKILQAVQDVYGYEIQELQVTPFEQPTTVSQKQINEEEYLLNLSKQLGSNSTWYKVRESLVTCYGQAIDKEWFSSLKVVNEDSVNKKIFIKAKTEFEDSYIRENYLKDLESSFKDQGFSFELVKFSNFNKI
;
A
#
# COMPACT_ATOMS: atom_id res chain seq x y z
N MET A 1 20.35 1.22 -15.78
CA MET A 1 19.50 2.37 -16.15
C MET A 1 19.03 3.03 -14.86
N GLN A 2 19.28 4.32 -14.73
CA GLN A 2 19.42 5.09 -13.49
C GLN A 2 18.28 4.95 -12.47
N LEU A 3 18.61 4.52 -11.26
CA LEU A 3 17.91 4.87 -10.01
C LEU A 3 18.19 6.35 -9.67
N HIS A 4 17.91 7.26 -10.61
CA HIS A 4 17.76 8.66 -10.25
C HIS A 4 16.51 8.75 -9.39
N CYS A 5 16.73 8.76 -8.08
CA CYS A 5 15.91 9.46 -7.09
C CYS A 5 14.47 9.75 -7.55
N ASN A 6 13.61 8.76 -7.31
CA ASN A 6 12.14 8.88 -7.38
C ASN A 6 11.59 10.03 -6.48
N THR A 7 12.45 10.71 -5.73
CA THR A 7 12.24 12.01 -5.08
C THR A 7 11.94 13.15 -6.04
N SER A 8 12.24 13.03 -7.34
CA SER A 8 11.83 14.06 -8.32
C SER A 8 10.31 14.21 -8.38
N LEU A 9 9.57 13.09 -8.44
CA LEU A 9 8.10 13.09 -8.43
C LEU A 9 7.53 13.71 -7.15
N ILE A 10 8.14 13.46 -6.00
CA ILE A 10 7.73 14.04 -4.70
C ILE A 10 7.81 15.57 -4.72
N LYS A 11 8.74 16.16 -5.47
CA LYS A 11 8.88 17.62 -5.59
C LYS A 11 7.84 18.26 -6.53
N VAL A 12 7.18 17.48 -7.40
CA VAL A 12 6.22 18.00 -8.37
C VAL A 12 4.82 18.14 -7.77
N PHE A 13 4.50 17.32 -6.76
CA PHE A 13 3.23 17.40 -6.04
C PHE A 13 3.35 18.25 -4.77
N ASN A 14 2.34 19.06 -4.49
CA ASN A 14 2.23 19.84 -3.26
C ASN A 14 2.14 18.90 -2.05
N ILE A 15 2.88 19.23 -0.98
CA ILE A 15 2.88 18.51 0.30
C ILE A 15 1.47 18.30 0.87
N TYR A 16 0.53 19.23 0.66
CA TYR A 16 -0.85 19.10 1.10
C TYR A 16 -1.58 17.93 0.42
N PHE A 17 -1.40 17.80 -0.90
CA PHE A 17 -1.95 16.68 -1.67
C PHE A 17 -1.32 15.35 -1.23
N ILE A 18 0.01 15.32 -1.09
CA ILE A 18 0.74 14.13 -0.64
C ILE A 18 0.26 13.68 0.74
N ASN A 19 0.11 14.59 1.69
CA ASN A 19 -0.37 14.27 3.04
C ASN A 19 -1.80 13.73 3.03
N LYS A 20 -2.71 14.33 2.26
CA LYS A 20 -4.08 13.83 2.11
C LYS A 20 -4.12 12.44 1.46
N LEU A 21 -3.31 12.20 0.43
CA LEU A 21 -3.19 10.90 -0.23
C LEU A 21 -2.69 9.83 0.74
N LEU A 22 -1.67 10.16 1.52
CA LEU A 22 -1.11 9.29 2.55
C LEU A 22 -2.12 8.95 3.65
N LEU A 23 -2.87 9.94 4.15
CA LEU A 23 -3.95 9.70 5.13
C LEU A 23 -5.01 8.75 4.59
N LYS A 24 -5.41 8.91 3.32
CA LYS A 24 -6.36 8.01 2.67
C LYS A 24 -5.82 6.58 2.54
N LEU A 25 -4.54 6.43 2.21
CA LEU A 25 -3.90 5.12 2.09
C LEU A 25 -3.70 4.46 3.46
N ALA A 26 -3.33 5.22 4.49
CA ALA A 26 -3.22 4.73 5.86
C ALA A 26 -4.55 4.20 6.38
N GLY A 27 -5.67 4.87 6.07
CA GLY A 27 -7.01 4.36 6.39
C GLY A 27 -7.38 3.07 5.64
N ARG A 28 -6.86 2.83 4.43
CA ARG A 28 -7.12 1.60 3.66
C ARG A 28 -6.22 0.43 4.07
N TYR A 29 -5.00 0.70 4.50
CA TYR A 29 -3.98 -0.29 4.82
C TYR A 29 -3.44 -0.05 6.24
N SER A 30 -4.33 -0.09 7.24
CA SER A 30 -4.01 0.24 8.64
C SER A 30 -2.94 -0.67 9.26
N ASN A 31 -2.75 -1.88 8.72
CA ASN A 31 -1.83 -2.89 9.25
C ASN A 31 -0.44 -2.85 8.60
N TYR A 32 -0.19 -1.91 7.68
CA TYR A 32 1.08 -1.81 6.99
C TYR A 32 2.01 -0.81 7.70
N HIS A 33 3.15 -1.31 8.18
CA HIS A 33 4.18 -0.49 8.80
C HIS A 33 5.40 -0.36 7.89
N PHE A 34 5.88 0.87 7.70
CA PHE A 34 7.14 1.12 7.00
C PHE A 34 8.30 0.98 7.98
N GLY A 35 9.26 0.11 7.68
CA GLY A 35 10.44 -0.11 8.52
C GLY A 35 11.36 1.10 8.61
N CYS A 36 11.39 1.97 7.59
CA CYS A 36 12.21 3.18 7.61
C CYS A 36 11.71 4.27 6.65
N LYS A 37 12.25 5.48 6.82
CA LYS A 37 11.92 6.67 6.01
C LYS A 37 12.14 6.43 4.51
N ALA A 38 13.17 5.69 4.12
CA ALA A 38 13.42 5.39 2.71
C ALA A 38 12.30 4.55 2.09
N SER A 39 11.76 3.57 2.82
CA SER A 39 10.61 2.76 2.38
C SER A 39 9.37 3.63 2.21
N VAL A 40 9.15 4.58 3.12
CA VAL A 40 8.06 5.56 3.02
C VAL A 40 8.19 6.38 1.74
N LEU A 41 9.38 6.92 1.47
CA LEU A 41 9.62 7.76 0.27
C LEU A 41 9.48 6.96 -1.04
N ASN A 42 9.99 5.72 -1.08
CA ASN A 42 9.85 4.85 -2.24
C ASN A 42 8.39 4.47 -2.49
N TYR A 43 7.63 4.21 -1.42
CA TYR A 43 6.20 3.97 -1.51
C TYR A 43 5.44 5.19 -2.01
N ILE A 44 5.69 6.39 -1.45
CA ILE A 44 5.09 7.64 -1.92
C ILE A 44 5.37 7.84 -3.41
N ALA A 45 6.62 7.66 -3.85
CA ALA A 45 6.96 7.84 -5.26
C ALA A 45 6.22 6.85 -6.17
N LYS A 46 6.06 5.59 -5.77
CA LYS A 46 5.28 4.60 -6.51
C LYS A 46 3.80 4.95 -6.57
N VAL A 47 3.24 5.43 -5.46
CA VAL A 47 1.85 5.88 -5.40
C VAL A 47 1.65 7.07 -6.34
N LEU A 48 2.53 8.07 -6.27
CA LEU A 48 2.46 9.26 -7.13
C LEU A 48 2.67 8.93 -8.61
N ALA A 49 3.52 7.95 -8.94
CA ALA A 49 3.70 7.49 -10.31
C ALA A 49 2.45 6.83 -10.91
N ASN A 50 1.54 6.33 -10.06
CA ASN A 50 0.26 5.74 -10.46
C ASN A 50 -0.93 6.69 -10.23
N GLU A 51 -0.67 7.96 -9.87
CA GLU A 51 -1.71 8.96 -9.77
C GLU A 51 -2.17 9.35 -11.17
N LEU A 52 -3.48 9.23 -11.42
CA LEU A 52 -4.07 9.48 -12.75
C LEU A 52 -4.35 10.97 -12.99
N ARG A 53 -4.43 11.77 -11.92
CA ARG A 53 -4.58 13.22 -12.03
C ARG A 53 -3.28 13.86 -12.49
N THR A 54 -3.39 14.88 -13.34
CA THR A 54 -2.21 15.70 -13.67
C THR A 54 -1.76 16.47 -12.44
N THR A 55 -0.49 16.89 -12.42
CA THR A 55 0.12 17.63 -11.31
C THR A 55 -0.64 18.91 -11.00
N ASP A 56 -1.12 19.61 -12.03
CA ASP A 56 -1.93 20.82 -11.87
C ASP A 56 -3.30 20.51 -11.25
N GLN A 57 -3.91 19.38 -11.62
CA GLN A 57 -5.18 18.95 -11.03
C GLN A 57 -5.01 18.54 -9.57
N ALA A 58 -3.94 17.82 -9.25
CA ALA A 58 -3.63 17.33 -7.90
C ALA A 58 -3.25 18.47 -6.94
N ASN A 59 -2.55 19.49 -7.45
CA ASN A 59 -2.02 20.59 -6.64
C ASN A 59 -3.03 21.73 -6.38
N ARG A 60 -4.24 21.67 -6.96
CA ARG A 60 -5.30 22.64 -6.64
C ARG A 60 -5.70 22.52 -5.17
N ASP A 61 -5.89 23.66 -4.50
CA ASP A 61 -6.26 23.73 -3.07
C ASP A 61 -7.55 22.95 -2.75
N ASN A 62 -8.45 22.85 -3.73
CA ASN A 62 -9.69 22.11 -3.64
C ASN A 62 -9.64 20.71 -4.29
N CYS A 63 -8.46 20.13 -4.49
CA CYS A 63 -8.33 18.74 -4.92
C CYS A 63 -8.72 17.82 -3.75
N GLY A 64 -10.03 17.67 -3.57
CA GLY A 64 -10.63 16.78 -2.60
C GLY A 64 -10.36 15.33 -2.98
N PHE A 65 -10.09 14.49 -1.98
CA PHE A 65 -10.35 13.06 -2.11
C PHE A 65 -11.84 12.82 -1.84
N ASP A 66 -12.68 13.47 -2.65
CA ASP A 66 -14.10 13.24 -2.89
C ASP A 66 -14.77 12.20 -2.00
N ASN A 67 -15.16 12.61 -0.79
CA ASN A 67 -16.04 11.81 0.06
C ASN A 67 -17.25 12.59 0.58
N GLU A 68 -17.19 13.92 0.71
CA GLU A 68 -18.27 14.69 1.34
C GLU A 68 -19.11 15.49 0.32
N PHE A 69 -18.49 16.23 -0.60
CA PHE A 69 -19.19 17.00 -1.65
C PHE A 69 -19.92 16.11 -2.69
N ASN A 70 -19.46 14.87 -2.87
CA ASN A 70 -20.08 13.94 -3.82
C ASN A 70 -21.29 13.20 -3.26
N LYS A 71 -21.45 13.11 -1.94
CA LYS A 71 -22.53 12.35 -1.31
C LYS A 71 -23.89 12.95 -1.64
N GLU A 72 -24.06 14.23 -1.35
CA GLU A 72 -25.33 14.94 -1.52
C GLU A 72 -25.68 15.05 -3.01
N LYS A 73 -24.70 15.43 -3.84
CA LYS A 73 -24.84 15.44 -5.30
C LYS A 73 -25.23 14.07 -5.89
N TYR A 74 -24.65 12.98 -5.39
CA TYR A 74 -24.95 11.63 -5.87
C TYR A 74 -26.38 11.20 -5.51
N LEU A 75 -26.81 11.45 -4.27
CA LEU A 75 -28.18 11.14 -3.85
C LEU A 75 -29.20 12.00 -4.61
N THR A 76 -28.94 13.31 -4.77
CA THR A 76 -29.81 14.18 -5.58
C THR A 76 -29.87 13.72 -7.05
N GLN A 77 -28.78 13.21 -7.61
CA GLN A 77 -28.80 12.65 -8.98
C GLN A 77 -29.66 11.40 -9.08
N ILE A 78 -29.66 10.56 -8.04
CA ILE A 78 -30.55 9.40 -7.97
C ILE A 78 -31.98 9.90 -7.89
N GLU A 79 -32.33 10.75 -6.93
CA GLU A 79 -33.69 11.31 -6.72
C GLU A 79 -34.25 12.04 -7.94
N THR A 80 -33.39 12.71 -8.72
CA THR A 80 -33.80 13.45 -9.92
C THR A 80 -33.79 12.58 -11.20
N SER A 81 -33.31 11.34 -11.13
CA SER A 81 -33.25 10.47 -12.30
C SER A 81 -34.64 9.99 -12.71
N ALA A 82 -35.05 10.32 -13.94
CA ALA A 82 -36.30 9.87 -14.55
C ALA A 82 -36.24 8.43 -15.11
N ASN A 83 -35.21 7.67 -14.77
CA ASN A 83 -35.03 6.31 -15.26
C ASN A 83 -36.00 5.36 -14.54
N LEU A 84 -36.86 4.71 -15.32
CA LEU A 84 -37.91 3.82 -14.84
C LEU A 84 -37.47 2.35 -14.73
N SER A 85 -36.19 2.03 -14.91
CA SER A 85 -35.71 0.66 -14.72
C SER A 85 -35.95 0.18 -13.28
N LYS A 86 -36.19 -1.12 -13.09
CA LYS A 86 -36.35 -1.70 -11.74
C LYS A 86 -35.13 -1.45 -10.86
N GLU A 87 -33.93 -1.46 -11.43
CA GLU A 87 -32.70 -1.13 -10.69
C GLU A 87 -32.69 0.34 -10.24
N SER A 88 -33.12 1.27 -11.09
CA SER A 88 -33.24 2.69 -10.75
C SER A 88 -34.29 2.91 -9.64
N GLN A 89 -35.47 2.29 -9.78
CA GLN A 89 -36.52 2.35 -8.77
C GLN A 89 -36.06 1.80 -7.41
N LEU A 90 -35.28 0.72 -7.41
CA LEU A 90 -34.67 0.19 -6.19
C LEU A 90 -33.68 1.17 -5.56
N LYS A 91 -32.82 1.80 -6.37
CA LYS A 91 -31.87 2.81 -5.88
C LYS A 91 -32.59 4.02 -5.26
N HIS A 92 -33.68 4.46 -5.88
CA HIS A 92 -34.56 5.51 -5.33
C HIS A 92 -35.16 5.12 -3.97
N LYS A 93 -35.70 3.90 -3.87
CA LYS A 93 -36.26 3.39 -2.61
C LYS A 93 -35.20 3.33 -1.51
N ILE A 94 -34.01 2.82 -1.81
CA ILE A 94 -32.90 2.77 -0.86
C ILE A 94 -32.45 4.18 -0.46
N ALA A 95 -32.38 5.13 -1.40
CA ALA A 95 -32.06 6.52 -1.08
C ALA A 95 -33.07 7.14 -0.09
N GLY A 96 -34.37 6.86 -0.26
CA GLY A 96 -35.42 7.38 0.62
C GLY A 96 -35.63 6.62 1.94
N SER A 97 -35.23 5.35 2.03
CA SER A 97 -35.44 4.51 3.23
C SER A 97 -34.31 4.59 4.26
N PHE A 98 -33.18 5.21 3.92
CA PHE A 98 -31.99 5.26 4.76
C PHE A 98 -31.53 6.70 5.00
N GLU A 99 -30.89 6.95 6.14
CA GLU A 99 -30.15 8.18 6.38
C GLU A 99 -29.13 8.40 5.26
N ALA A 100 -28.96 9.65 4.81
CA ALA A 100 -28.15 9.97 3.63
C ALA A 100 -26.75 9.34 3.65
N ALA A 101 -26.11 9.26 4.84
CA ALA A 101 -24.79 8.64 4.98
C ALA A 101 -24.81 7.14 4.67
N MET A 102 -25.81 6.44 5.20
CA MET A 102 -25.99 5.01 5.01
C MET A 102 -26.47 4.69 3.60
N ALA A 103 -27.42 5.47 3.07
CA ALA A 103 -27.88 5.37 1.68
C ALA A 103 -26.70 5.43 0.69
N TYR A 104 -25.85 6.45 0.82
CA TYR A 104 -24.67 6.62 -0.03
C TYR A 104 -23.68 5.45 0.12
N GLN A 105 -23.44 4.98 1.34
CA GLN A 105 -22.57 3.82 1.57
C GLN A 105 -23.12 2.56 0.90
N ILE A 106 -24.41 2.24 1.06
CA ILE A 106 -25.05 1.06 0.45
C ILE A 106 -25.01 1.17 -1.07
N LEU A 107 -25.49 2.28 -1.63
CA LEU A 107 -25.60 2.48 -3.08
C LEU A 107 -24.26 2.47 -3.81
N THR A 108 -23.18 2.87 -3.15
CA THR A 108 -21.82 2.87 -3.73
C THR A 108 -20.98 1.64 -3.36
N SER A 109 -21.49 0.77 -2.49
CA SER A 109 -20.77 -0.42 -2.00
C SER A 109 -21.48 -1.72 -2.37
N CYS A 110 -22.71 -1.67 -2.86
CA CYS A 110 -23.48 -2.83 -3.27
C CYS A 110 -23.76 -2.82 -4.77
N SER A 111 -23.71 -4.01 -5.39
CA SER A 111 -24.25 -4.26 -6.71
C SER A 111 -25.53 -5.09 -6.57
N PHE A 112 -26.62 -4.59 -7.14
CA PHE A 112 -27.94 -5.22 -7.10
C PHE A 112 -28.08 -6.13 -8.33
N GLY A 113 -28.11 -7.44 -8.08
CA GLY A 113 -28.19 -8.48 -9.09
C GLY A 113 -29.63 -8.83 -9.49
N PRO A 114 -29.83 -10.00 -10.13
CA PRO A 114 -31.16 -10.43 -10.56
C PRO A 114 -32.00 -10.95 -9.37
N ALA A 115 -33.32 -10.85 -9.54
CA ALA A 115 -34.29 -11.60 -8.76
C ALA A 115 -34.43 -13.01 -9.36
N VAL A 116 -34.19 -14.06 -8.58
CA VAL A 116 -34.33 -15.46 -9.03
C VAL A 116 -35.17 -16.22 -8.02
N ARG A 117 -36.34 -16.69 -8.46
CA ARG A 117 -37.35 -17.35 -7.60
C ARG A 117 -37.73 -16.43 -6.43
N THR A 118 -37.47 -16.84 -5.20
CA THR A 118 -37.79 -16.11 -3.96
C THR A 118 -36.59 -15.35 -3.39
N ARG A 119 -35.48 -15.24 -4.13
CA ARG A 119 -34.24 -14.64 -3.66
C ARG A 119 -33.78 -13.49 -4.53
N PHE A 120 -33.18 -12.49 -3.89
CA PHE A 120 -32.55 -11.37 -4.57
C PHE A 120 -31.06 -11.29 -4.22
N PHE A 121 -30.21 -11.22 -5.24
CA PHE A 121 -28.76 -11.27 -5.06
C PHE A 121 -28.18 -9.88 -4.89
N VAL A 122 -27.41 -9.67 -3.83
CA VAL A 122 -26.65 -8.44 -3.59
C VAL A 122 -25.18 -8.81 -3.45
N LYS A 123 -24.31 -8.15 -4.22
CA LYS A 123 -22.86 -8.35 -4.12
C LYS A 123 -22.21 -7.14 -3.47
N LEU A 124 -21.45 -7.35 -2.40
CA LEU A 124 -20.65 -6.29 -1.79
C LEU A 124 -19.39 -6.03 -2.63
N LEU A 125 -19.22 -4.78 -3.07
CA LEU A 125 -18.08 -4.26 -3.80
C LEU A 125 -17.03 -3.61 -2.89
N LYS A 126 -17.40 -3.31 -1.64
CA LYS A 126 -16.53 -2.79 -0.59
C LYS A 126 -16.86 -3.49 0.72
N ASN A 127 -15.91 -3.49 1.65
CA ASN A 127 -16.15 -4.00 2.99
C ASN A 127 -17.04 -3.02 3.76
N ILE A 128 -18.32 -3.37 3.88
CA ILE A 128 -19.30 -2.65 4.70
C ILE A 128 -20.01 -3.64 5.61
N THR A 129 -20.39 -3.18 6.79
CA THR A 129 -21.20 -3.97 7.73
C THR A 129 -22.66 -3.60 7.53
N LEU A 130 -23.46 -4.53 7.03
CA LEU A 130 -24.92 -4.42 7.03
C LEU A 130 -25.43 -5.11 8.29
N THR A 131 -26.27 -4.42 9.06
CA THR A 131 -26.97 -5.04 10.19
C THR A 131 -28.21 -5.79 9.70
N GLU A 132 -28.77 -6.69 10.51
CA GLU A 132 -30.04 -7.37 10.19
C GLU A 132 -31.16 -6.37 9.89
N CYS A 133 -31.15 -5.21 10.55
CA CYS A 133 -32.09 -4.11 10.32
C CYS A 133 -31.89 -3.48 8.92
N ASP A 134 -30.64 -3.29 8.50
CA ASP A 134 -30.31 -2.75 7.17
C ASP A 134 -30.71 -3.74 6.07
N GLU A 135 -30.41 -5.03 6.26
CA GLU A 135 -30.82 -6.08 5.32
C GLU A 135 -32.35 -6.18 5.21
N SER A 136 -33.07 -6.09 6.33
CA SER A 136 -34.54 -6.09 6.33
C SER A 136 -35.12 -4.90 5.56
N LYS A 137 -34.53 -3.70 5.71
CA LYS A 137 -34.94 -2.51 4.97
C LYS A 137 -34.62 -2.61 3.48
N ILE A 138 -33.48 -3.18 3.11
CA ILE A 138 -33.12 -3.45 1.71
C ILE A 138 -34.10 -4.47 1.11
N LEU A 139 -34.45 -5.53 1.86
CA LEU A 139 -35.40 -6.55 1.41
C LEU A 139 -36.78 -5.94 1.16
N GLN A 140 -37.25 -5.06 2.05
CA GLN A 140 -38.50 -4.33 1.85
C GLN A 140 -38.45 -3.47 0.57
N ALA A 141 -37.35 -2.74 0.34
CA ALA A 141 -37.16 -1.94 -0.87
C ALA A 141 -37.13 -2.81 -2.14
N VAL A 142 -36.57 -4.03 -2.07
CA VAL A 142 -36.60 -5.00 -3.16
C VAL A 142 -38.01 -5.52 -3.40
N GLN A 143 -38.75 -5.88 -2.37
CA GLN A 143 -40.14 -6.37 -2.48
C GLN A 143 -41.05 -5.33 -3.12
N ASP A 144 -40.90 -4.06 -2.74
CA ASP A 144 -41.66 -2.94 -3.29
C ASP A 144 -41.47 -2.74 -4.81
N VAL A 145 -40.34 -3.21 -5.38
CA VAL A 145 -39.97 -2.98 -6.79
C VAL A 145 -40.03 -4.26 -7.63
N TYR A 146 -39.64 -5.39 -7.05
CA TYR A 146 -39.53 -6.67 -7.74
C TYR A 146 -40.71 -7.60 -7.44
N GLY A 147 -41.44 -7.39 -6.34
CA GLY A 147 -42.59 -8.18 -5.92
C GLY A 147 -42.38 -8.89 -4.58
N TYR A 148 -43.49 -9.16 -3.87
CA TYR A 148 -43.50 -9.79 -2.54
C TYR A 148 -43.16 -11.30 -2.57
N GLU A 149 -43.01 -11.89 -3.75
CA GLU A 149 -42.47 -13.24 -3.91
C GLU A 149 -41.01 -13.36 -3.45
N ILE A 150 -40.27 -12.24 -3.37
CA ILE A 150 -38.92 -12.21 -2.84
C ILE A 150 -38.98 -12.23 -1.32
N GLN A 151 -38.46 -13.29 -0.71
CA GLN A 151 -38.51 -13.53 0.74
C GLN A 151 -37.16 -13.35 1.40
N GLU A 152 -36.06 -13.39 0.63
CA GLU A 152 -34.72 -13.44 1.18
C GLU A 152 -33.71 -12.66 0.32
N LEU A 153 -32.79 -11.96 0.97
CA LEU A 153 -31.60 -11.37 0.36
C LEU A 153 -30.44 -12.36 0.42
N GLN A 154 -29.81 -12.61 -0.71
CA GLN A 154 -28.57 -13.36 -0.76
C GLN A 154 -27.39 -12.40 -0.93
N VAL A 155 -26.76 -12.04 0.19
CA VAL A 155 -25.61 -11.13 0.21
C VAL A 155 -24.33 -11.93 0.01
N THR A 156 -23.62 -11.66 -1.08
CA THR A 156 -22.26 -12.19 -1.31
C THR A 156 -21.27 -11.22 -0.68
N PRO A 157 -20.45 -11.66 0.29
CA PRO A 157 -19.49 -10.79 0.97
C PRO A 157 -18.43 -10.28 0.00
N PHE A 158 -17.80 -9.16 0.37
CA PHE A 158 -16.72 -8.60 -0.42
C PHE A 158 -15.49 -9.49 -0.31
N GLU A 159 -15.17 -10.19 -1.39
CA GLU A 159 -13.89 -10.87 -1.55
C GLU A 159 -12.82 -9.82 -1.87
N GLN A 160 -11.98 -9.49 -0.90
CA GLN A 160 -10.74 -8.78 -1.21
C GLN A 160 -9.97 -9.62 -2.22
N PRO A 161 -9.49 -9.03 -3.34
CA PRO A 161 -8.49 -9.70 -4.14
C PRO A 161 -7.34 -10.01 -3.20
N THR A 162 -7.04 -11.29 -2.99
CA THR A 162 -5.79 -11.74 -2.37
C THR A 162 -4.66 -11.46 -3.36
N THR A 163 -4.41 -10.19 -3.66
CA THR A 163 -3.10 -9.70 -4.07
C THR A 163 -2.23 -9.59 -2.83
N VAL A 164 -2.00 -10.73 -2.16
CA VAL A 164 -0.72 -10.92 -1.47
C VAL A 164 0.29 -10.88 -2.60
N SER A 165 0.84 -9.69 -2.80
CA SER A 165 1.60 -9.30 -3.98
C SER A 165 2.70 -10.33 -4.20
N GLN A 166 2.86 -10.86 -5.43
CA GLN A 166 3.98 -11.73 -5.83
C GLN A 166 5.37 -11.19 -5.41
N LYS A 167 5.43 -9.91 -5.03
CA LYS A 167 6.58 -9.22 -4.44
C LYS A 167 6.94 -9.65 -3.00
N GLN A 168 5.95 -9.89 -2.13
CA GLN A 168 6.21 -10.36 -0.75
C GLN A 168 6.75 -11.79 -0.75
N ILE A 169 6.17 -12.67 -1.56
CA ILE A 169 6.63 -14.06 -1.73
C ILE A 169 8.09 -14.12 -2.21
N ASN A 170 8.48 -13.23 -3.12
CA ASN A 170 9.85 -13.15 -3.64
C ASN A 170 10.85 -12.57 -2.61
N GLU A 171 10.44 -11.59 -1.79
CA GLU A 171 11.32 -11.01 -0.76
C GLU A 171 11.55 -11.98 0.41
N GLU A 172 10.54 -12.73 0.84
CA GLU A 172 10.69 -13.78 1.87
C GLU A 172 11.59 -14.92 1.40
N GLU A 173 11.39 -15.40 0.16
CA GLU A 173 12.27 -16.42 -0.44
C GLU A 173 13.72 -15.91 -0.56
N TYR A 174 13.90 -14.63 -0.90
CA TYR A 174 15.21 -14.01 -0.97
C TYR A 174 15.91 -13.95 0.41
N LEU A 175 15.20 -13.51 1.45
CA LEU A 175 15.74 -13.48 2.82
C LEU A 175 16.06 -14.88 3.34
N LEU A 176 15.21 -15.87 3.03
CA LEU A 176 15.49 -17.27 3.37
C LEU A 176 16.79 -17.77 2.71
N ASN A 177 17.00 -17.47 1.44
CA ASN A 177 18.25 -17.82 0.74
C ASN A 177 19.46 -17.07 1.31
N LEU A 178 19.29 -15.78 1.65
CA LEU A 178 20.33 -14.97 2.26
C LEU A 178 20.76 -15.52 3.64
N SER A 179 19.79 -15.95 4.44
CA SER A 179 20.04 -16.55 5.77
C SER A 179 20.84 -17.84 5.68
N LYS A 180 20.63 -18.65 4.63
CA LYS A 180 21.41 -19.88 4.37
C LYS A 180 22.85 -19.56 3.97
N GLN A 181 23.06 -18.48 3.21
CA GLN A 181 24.40 -18.08 2.74
C GLN A 181 25.27 -17.47 3.84
N LEU A 182 24.69 -16.61 4.67
CA LEU A 182 25.43 -15.84 5.67
C LEU A 182 25.32 -16.42 7.09
N GLY A 183 24.38 -17.32 7.32
CA GLY A 183 23.97 -17.78 8.65
C GLY A 183 22.98 -16.81 9.28
N SER A 184 21.80 -17.30 9.67
CA SER A 184 20.71 -16.51 10.25
C SER A 184 21.11 -15.73 11.53
N ASN A 185 22.14 -16.19 12.23
CA ASN A 185 22.63 -15.54 13.45
C ASN A 185 23.78 -14.56 13.20
N SER A 186 24.28 -14.45 11.96
CA SER A 186 25.35 -13.50 11.62
C SER A 186 24.86 -12.07 11.77
N THR A 187 25.69 -11.22 12.40
CA THR A 187 25.47 -9.77 12.47
C THR A 187 25.28 -9.17 11.08
N TRP A 188 26.08 -9.63 10.11
CA TRP A 188 26.00 -9.15 8.74
C TRP A 188 24.70 -9.55 8.04
N TYR A 189 24.18 -10.75 8.30
CA TYR A 189 22.85 -11.16 7.82
C TYR A 189 21.77 -10.22 8.37
N LYS A 190 21.74 -9.98 9.68
CA LYS A 190 20.72 -9.12 10.31
C LYS A 190 20.76 -7.68 9.81
N VAL A 191 21.96 -7.15 9.58
CA VAL A 191 22.14 -5.83 8.94
C VAL A 191 21.55 -5.84 7.53
N ARG A 192 21.87 -6.84 6.70
CA ARG A 192 21.33 -6.93 5.34
C ARG A 192 19.82 -7.20 5.32
N GLU A 193 19.29 -7.98 6.25
CA GLU A 193 17.85 -8.23 6.42
C GLU A 193 17.11 -6.91 6.69
N SER A 194 17.63 -6.08 7.60
CA SER A 194 17.09 -4.73 7.86
C SER A 194 17.13 -3.86 6.59
N LEU A 195 18.26 -3.84 5.90
CA LEU A 195 18.43 -3.05 4.67
C LEU A 195 17.54 -3.53 3.52
N VAL A 196 17.35 -4.84 3.35
CA VAL A 196 16.42 -5.44 2.38
C VAL A 196 14.99 -5.08 2.72
N THR A 197 14.61 -5.15 3.99
CA THR A 197 13.28 -4.71 4.47
C THR A 197 13.06 -3.23 4.14
N CYS A 198 14.10 -2.41 4.23
CA CYS A 198 14.06 -0.99 3.95
C CYS A 198 14.01 -0.64 2.45
N TYR A 199 14.89 -1.23 1.65
CA TYR A 199 15.19 -0.81 0.29
C TYR A 199 14.69 -1.79 -0.79
N GLY A 200 14.41 -3.03 -0.40
CA GLY A 200 14.09 -4.14 -1.28
C GLY A 200 15.32 -4.89 -1.79
N GLN A 201 15.10 -6.13 -2.23
CA GLN A 201 16.16 -7.06 -2.66
C GLN A 201 17.03 -6.55 -3.83
N ALA A 202 16.52 -5.66 -4.69
CA ALA A 202 17.27 -5.18 -5.85
C ALA A 202 18.44 -4.28 -5.43
N ILE A 203 18.23 -3.42 -4.43
CA ILE A 203 19.28 -2.54 -3.89
C ILE A 203 20.33 -3.38 -3.16
N ASP A 204 19.89 -4.38 -2.42
CA ASP A 204 20.79 -5.29 -1.74
C ASP A 204 21.66 -6.10 -2.72
N LYS A 205 21.08 -6.63 -3.81
CA LYS A 205 21.84 -7.30 -4.88
C LYS A 205 22.87 -6.38 -5.51
N GLU A 206 22.49 -5.14 -5.82
CA GLU A 206 23.37 -4.20 -6.54
C GLU A 206 24.51 -3.68 -5.66
N TRP A 207 24.23 -3.33 -4.39
CA TRP A 207 25.18 -2.54 -3.58
C TRP A 207 25.66 -3.24 -2.31
N PHE A 208 24.77 -3.88 -1.55
CA PHE A 208 25.18 -4.46 -0.25
C PHE A 208 25.77 -5.86 -0.40
N SER A 209 25.37 -6.62 -1.42
CA SER A 209 25.90 -7.95 -1.70
C SER A 209 27.35 -7.94 -2.17
N SER A 210 27.80 -6.82 -2.75
CA SER A 210 29.18 -6.66 -3.20
C SER A 210 30.17 -6.38 -2.06
N LEU A 211 29.65 -5.99 -0.88
CA LEU A 211 30.45 -5.76 0.32
C LEU A 211 30.87 -7.10 0.94
N LYS A 212 32.17 -7.23 1.22
CA LYS A 212 32.74 -8.39 1.91
C LYS A 212 33.12 -8.04 3.33
N VAL A 213 32.73 -8.87 4.28
CA VAL A 213 33.25 -8.82 5.66
C VAL A 213 34.70 -9.28 5.64
N VAL A 214 35.61 -8.39 5.99
CA VAL A 214 37.05 -8.63 6.06
C VAL A 214 37.43 -9.18 7.43
N ASN A 215 36.84 -8.63 8.48
CA ASN A 215 37.09 -9.04 9.86
C ASN A 215 35.89 -8.71 10.74
N GLU A 216 35.62 -9.54 11.74
CA GLU A 216 34.61 -9.30 12.78
C GLU A 216 35.32 -9.36 14.14
N ASP A 217 35.42 -8.20 14.78
CA ASP A 217 35.93 -8.07 16.14
C ASP A 217 34.76 -8.17 17.11
N SER A 218 34.53 -9.39 17.61
CA SER A 218 33.46 -9.66 18.57
C SER A 218 33.68 -9.00 19.94
N VAL A 219 34.92 -8.67 20.30
CA VAL A 219 35.26 -8.07 21.60
C VAL A 219 34.91 -6.59 21.61
N ASN A 220 35.32 -5.86 20.56
CA ASN A 220 35.02 -4.45 20.38
C ASN A 220 33.65 -4.21 19.71
N LYS A 221 32.94 -5.28 19.36
CA LYS A 221 31.69 -5.26 18.59
C LYS A 221 31.82 -4.39 17.33
N LYS A 222 32.87 -4.66 16.54
CA LYS A 222 33.19 -3.88 15.33
C LYS A 222 33.39 -4.79 14.13
N ILE A 223 32.72 -4.48 13.02
CA ILE A 223 32.83 -5.24 11.77
C ILE A 223 33.53 -4.40 10.70
N PHE A 224 34.53 -4.99 10.05
CA PHE A 224 35.25 -4.38 8.94
C PHE A 224 34.70 -4.92 7.64
N ILE A 225 34.17 -4.04 6.80
CA ILE A 225 33.62 -4.39 5.50
C ILE A 225 34.40 -3.68 4.40
N LYS A 226 34.46 -4.28 3.21
CA LYS A 226 35.17 -3.73 2.06
C LYS A 226 34.34 -3.89 0.78
N ALA A 227 34.27 -2.83 -0.02
CA ALA A 227 33.64 -2.86 -1.33
C ALA A 227 34.53 -3.57 -2.37
N LYS A 228 33.90 -4.09 -3.43
CA LYS A 228 34.62 -4.81 -4.49
C LYS A 228 35.34 -3.86 -5.45
N THR A 229 34.80 -2.66 -5.65
CA THR A 229 35.35 -1.65 -6.55
C THR A 229 35.43 -0.28 -5.85
N GLU A 230 36.30 0.60 -6.37
CA GLU A 230 36.41 1.99 -5.88
C GLU A 230 35.10 2.76 -6.07
N PHE A 231 34.42 2.56 -7.21
CA PHE A 231 33.13 3.17 -7.49
C PHE A 231 32.06 2.78 -6.47
N GLU A 232 31.96 1.48 -6.14
CA GLU A 232 31.04 1.01 -5.11
C GLU A 232 31.37 1.60 -3.72
N ASP A 233 32.66 1.69 -3.35
CA ASP A 233 33.09 2.31 -2.08
C ASP A 233 32.61 3.76 -1.99
N SER A 234 32.87 4.57 -3.02
CA SER A 234 32.42 5.96 -3.10
C SER A 234 30.90 6.07 -3.04
N TYR A 235 30.19 5.28 -3.85
CA TYR A 235 28.73 5.36 -3.93
C TYR A 235 28.06 5.01 -2.60
N ILE A 236 28.54 3.96 -1.92
CA ILE A 236 28.00 3.52 -0.63
C ILE A 236 28.27 4.56 0.46
N ARG A 237 29.45 5.19 0.46
CA ARG A 237 29.78 6.27 1.42
C ARG A 237 28.85 7.47 1.28
N GLU A 238 28.52 7.84 0.05
CA GLU A 238 27.67 8.99 -0.21
C GLU A 238 26.19 8.72 0.06
N ASN A 239 25.71 7.51 -0.27
CA ASN A 239 24.27 7.24 -0.32
C ASN A 239 23.74 6.40 0.84
N TYR A 240 24.55 5.51 1.43
CA TYR A 240 24.07 4.49 2.38
C TYR A 240 24.83 4.43 3.70
N LEU A 241 25.89 5.23 3.88
CA LEU A 241 26.74 5.16 5.07
C LEU A 241 25.94 5.34 6.38
N LYS A 242 25.02 6.31 6.41
CA LYS A 242 24.18 6.58 7.59
C LYS A 242 23.22 5.44 7.91
N ASP A 243 22.67 4.80 6.88
CA ASP A 243 21.73 3.69 7.07
C ASP A 243 22.46 2.42 7.49
N LEU A 244 23.67 2.19 6.98
CA LEU A 244 24.56 1.16 7.49
C LEU A 244 24.91 1.43 8.96
N GLU A 245 25.28 2.66 9.32
CA GLU A 245 25.59 3.00 10.71
C GLU A 245 24.42 2.75 11.64
N SER A 246 23.21 3.13 11.23
CA SER A 246 21.99 2.82 11.98
C SER A 246 21.77 1.31 12.11
N SER A 247 21.85 0.58 11.00
CA SER A 247 21.57 -0.86 10.97
C SER A 247 22.56 -1.66 11.82
N PHE A 248 23.85 -1.27 11.81
CA PHE A 248 24.85 -1.89 12.69
C PHE A 248 24.60 -1.56 14.16
N LYS A 249 24.27 -0.30 14.48
CA LYS A 249 23.93 0.13 15.85
C LYS A 249 22.73 -0.62 16.41
N ASP A 250 21.71 -0.87 15.60
CA ASP A 250 20.52 -1.64 16.00
C ASP A 250 20.87 -3.09 16.39
N GLN A 251 21.95 -3.64 15.82
CA GLN A 251 22.49 -4.95 16.21
C GLN A 251 23.51 -4.88 17.35
N GLY A 252 23.80 -3.69 17.88
CA GLY A 252 24.78 -3.46 18.94
C GLY A 252 26.24 -3.48 18.47
N PHE A 253 26.47 -3.32 17.16
CA PHE A 253 27.80 -3.27 16.56
C PHE A 253 28.09 -1.89 15.95
N SER A 254 29.36 -1.59 15.80
CA SER A 254 29.85 -0.54 14.91
C SER A 254 30.45 -1.18 13.66
N PHE A 255 30.66 -0.40 12.61
CA PHE A 255 31.37 -0.89 11.43
C PHE A 255 32.39 0.13 10.93
N GLU A 256 33.33 -0.38 10.15
CA GLU A 256 34.26 0.42 9.38
C GLU A 256 34.28 -0.09 7.94
N LEU A 257 33.91 0.79 7.01
CA LEU A 257 34.14 0.55 5.58
C LEU A 257 35.60 0.86 5.28
N VAL A 258 36.39 -0.19 5.10
CA VAL A 258 37.82 -0.10 4.78
C VAL A 258 37.95 0.56 3.42
N LYS A 259 38.69 1.68 3.35
CA LYS A 259 38.92 2.39 2.09
C LYS A 259 39.46 1.43 1.04
N PHE A 260 38.96 1.59 -0.18
CA PHE A 260 39.49 0.86 -1.32
C PHE A 260 40.91 1.34 -1.62
N SER A 261 41.90 0.70 -1.01
CA SER A 261 43.32 0.95 -1.28
C SER A 261 43.83 -0.14 -2.21
N ASN A 262 44.39 0.25 -3.36
CA ASN A 262 45.09 -0.62 -4.30
C ASN A 262 46.41 -1.13 -3.69
N PHE A 263 46.35 -1.99 -2.67
CA PHE A 263 47.50 -2.76 -2.21
C PHE A 263 47.47 -4.15 -2.83
N ASN A 264 47.56 -4.20 -4.16
CA ASN A 264 48.07 -5.35 -4.89
C ASN A 264 49.12 -4.81 -5.88
N LYS A 265 50.26 -4.38 -5.32
CA LYS A 265 51.55 -4.48 -5.99
C LYS A 265 52.40 -5.39 -5.13
N ILE A 266 52.36 -6.69 -5.45
CA ILE A 266 53.49 -7.59 -5.31
C ILE A 266 53.76 -8.11 -6.72
#